data_AF-A0A0S8D1Z1-F1
#
_entry.id   AF-A0A0S8D1Z1-F1
#
_cell.length_a   1.000
_cell.length_b   1.000
_cell.length_c   1.000
_cell.angle_alpha   90.00
_cell.angle_beta   90.00
_cell.angle_gamma   90.00
#
_symmetry.space_group_name_H-M   'P 1'
#
loop_
_entity.id
_entity.type
_entity.pdbx_description
1 polymer ?
#
loop_
_entity_poly.entity_id
_entity_poly.type
_entity_poly.pdbx_seq_one_letter_code
_entity_poly.pdbx_strand_id
1 'polypeptide(L)'
;MTFDTFFRIEIEEGCPEGLSIKIRPTRYMWGLHPHKAMAELEAYIDALYQALSRHRDPLTEEAFNKQEDLKKARRRMLFELETCQDYLAQLKEQYKTIH
;
A
#
# COMPACT_ATOMS: atom_id res chain seq x y z
N MET A 1 -6.12 -2.72 10.55
CA MET A 1 -4.72 -2.45 10.19
C MET A 1 -4.70 -1.34 9.16
N THR A 2 -3.69 -0.49 9.17
CA THR A 2 -3.57 0.67 8.27
C THR A 2 -2.24 0.60 7.54
N PHE A 3 -2.11 1.30 6.42
CA PHE A 3 -0.87 1.39 5.66
C PHE A 3 0.34 1.78 6.54
N ASP A 4 0.15 2.71 7.47
CA ASP A 4 1.17 3.16 8.43
C ASP A 4 1.70 2.03 9.35
N THR A 5 0.93 0.95 9.51
CA THR A 5 1.38 -0.25 10.22
C THR A 5 2.46 -0.98 9.43
N PHE A 6 2.36 -1.01 8.10
CA PHE A 6 3.25 -1.75 7.21
C PHE A 6 4.38 -0.88 6.65
N PHE A 7 4.06 0.35 6.25
CA PHE A 7 4.95 1.25 5.56
C PHE A 7 4.94 2.63 6.17
N ARG A 8 6.10 3.27 6.20
CA ARG A 8 6.26 4.68 6.53
C ARG A 8 6.73 5.44 5.30
N ILE A 9 6.24 6.67 5.16
CA ILE A 9 6.70 7.60 4.13
C ILE A 9 7.79 8.47 4.75
N GLU A 10 8.99 8.41 4.20
CA GLU A 10 10.12 9.25 4.58
C GLU A 10 10.35 10.28 3.48
N ILE A 11 10.33 11.56 3.85
CA ILE A 11 10.64 12.67 2.95
C ILE A 11 12.09 13.04 3.21
N GLU A 12 12.95 12.81 2.22
CA GLU A 12 14.35 13.23 2.29
C GLU A 12 14.51 14.60 1.63
N GLU A 13 14.70 15.61 2.47
CA GLU A 13 15.11 16.96 2.08
C GLU A 13 16.64 16.98 1.97
N GLY A 14 17.16 16.92 0.74
CA GLY A 14 18.61 16.92 0.52
C GLY A 14 19.11 16.44 -0.85
N CYS A 15 18.24 15.98 -1.74
CA CYS A 15 18.64 15.67 -3.11
C CYS A 15 18.78 16.96 -3.95
N PRO A 16 19.84 17.10 -4.76
CA PRO A 16 20.02 18.26 -5.65
C PRO A 16 18.89 18.38 -6.70
N GLU A 17 18.10 17.32 -6.91
CA GLU A 17 16.95 17.26 -7.83
C GLU A 17 15.58 17.52 -7.15
N GLY A 18 15.55 17.87 -5.86
CA GLY A 18 14.33 18.22 -5.12
C GLY A 18 13.93 17.22 -4.02
N LEU A 19 12.67 17.33 -3.57
CA LEU A 19 12.07 16.47 -2.53
C LEU A 19 12.01 15.01 -3.02
N SER A 20 12.72 14.11 -2.34
CA SER A 20 12.61 12.66 -2.59
C SER A 20 11.67 12.02 -1.57
N ILE A 21 10.64 11.33 -2.04
CA ILE A 21 9.72 10.57 -1.18
C ILE A 21 10.12 9.09 -1.26
N LYS A 22 10.50 8.50 -0.13
CA LYS A 22 10.81 7.07 -0.03
C LYS A 22 9.77 6.38 0.84
N ILE A 23 9.27 5.24 0.36
CA ILE A 23 8.40 4.36 1.14
C ILE A 23 9.27 3.25 1.71
N ARG A 24 9.23 3.06 3.03
CA ARG A 24 10.02 2.04 3.73
C ARG A 24 9.13 1.16 4.60
N PRO A 25 9.42 -0.13 4.73
CA PRO A 25 8.74 -0.99 5.70
C PRO A 25 8.99 -0.48 7.12
N THR A 26 7.97 -0.51 7.96
CA THR A 26 8.07 -0.10 9.37
C THR A 26 8.88 -1.10 10.20
N ARG A 27 9.37 -0.69 11.37
CA ARG A 27 10.01 -1.62 12.32
C ARG A 27 9.14 -2.82 12.68
N TYR A 28 7.81 -2.67 12.64
CA TYR A 28 6.88 -3.77 12.82
C TYR A 28 7.10 -4.85 11.77
N MET A 29 7.13 -4.47 10.49
CA MET A 29 7.41 -5.39 9.38
C MET A 29 8.76 -6.09 9.50
N TRP A 30 9.80 -5.35 9.90
CA TRP A 30 11.14 -5.93 10.13
C TRP A 30 11.19 -6.92 11.30
N GLY A 31 10.30 -6.77 12.29
CA GLY A 31 10.20 -7.68 13.42
C GLY A 31 9.40 -8.96 13.13
N LEU A 32 8.71 -9.04 12.00
CA LEU A 32 7.93 -10.20 11.60
C LEU A 32 8.80 -11.20 10.82
N HIS A 33 8.55 -12.50 11.03
CA HIS A 33 9.09 -13.54 10.15
C HIS A 33 8.56 -13.33 8.72
N PRO A 34 9.37 -13.54 7.65
CA PRO A 34 8.95 -13.27 6.27
C PRO A 34 7.60 -13.89 5.89
N HIS A 35 7.37 -15.14 6.29
CA HIS A 35 6.09 -15.83 6.06
C HIS A 35 4.89 -15.12 6.72
N LYS A 36 5.07 -14.58 7.93
CA LYS A 36 4.01 -13.84 8.64
C LYS A 36 3.80 -12.45 8.05
N ALA A 37 4.89 -11.78 7.67
CA ALA A 37 4.83 -10.49 6.96
C ALA A 37 4.07 -10.60 5.64
N MET A 38 4.32 -11.66 4.85
CA MET A 38 3.58 -11.93 3.61
C MET A 38 2.10 -12.16 3.87
N ALA A 39 1.75 -13.00 4.85
CA ALA A 39 0.36 -13.31 5.17
C ALA A 39 -0.43 -12.05 5.63
N GLU A 40 0.18 -11.19 6.45
CA GLU A 40 -0.47 -9.95 6.88
C GLU A 40 -0.61 -8.94 5.72
N LEU A 41 0.38 -8.86 4.83
CA LEU A 41 0.29 -8.04 3.61
C LEU A 41 -0.79 -8.54 2.65
N GLU A 42 -0.89 -9.86 2.44
CA GLU A 42 -1.93 -10.46 1.60
C GLU A 42 -3.32 -10.17 2.15
N ALA A 43 -3.51 -10.29 3.47
CA ALA A 43 -4.76 -9.93 4.13
C ALA A 43 -5.10 -8.44 3.99
N TYR A 44 -4.09 -7.56 4.07
CA TYR A 44 -4.30 -6.12 3.88
C TYR A 44 -4.65 -5.77 2.42
N ILE A 45 -3.97 -6.39 1.45
CA ILE A 45 -4.26 -6.24 0.02
C ILE A 45 -5.71 -6.66 -0.27
N ASP A 46 -6.15 -7.80 0.27
CA ASP A 46 -7.54 -8.27 0.11
C ASP A 46 -8.56 -7.27 0.68
N ALA A 47 -8.29 -6.73 1.87
CA ALA A 47 -9.12 -5.70 2.48
C ALA A 47 -9.22 -4.42 1.63
N LEU A 48 -8.11 -3.99 1.02
CA LEU A 48 -8.07 -2.86 0.09
C LEU A 48 -8.87 -3.15 -1.19
N TYR A 49 -8.77 -4.35 -1.75
CA TYR A 49 -9.58 -4.77 -2.90
C TYR A 49 -11.08 -4.75 -2.57
N GLN A 50 -11.48 -5.29 -1.41
CA GLN A 50 -12.88 -5.26 -1.00
C GLN A 50 -13.39 -3.83 -0.81
N ALA A 51 -12.58 -2.94 -0.22
CA ALA A 51 -12.91 -1.53 -0.07
C ALA A 51 -13.07 -0.82 -1.42
N LEU A 52 -12.13 -1.03 -2.35
CA LEU A 52 -12.21 -0.47 -3.70
C LEU A 52 -13.37 -1.05 -4.51
N SER A 53 -13.68 -2.33 -4.32
CA SER A 53 -14.78 -2.99 -5.04
C SER A 53 -16.16 -2.54 -4.56
N ARG A 54 -16.32 -2.19 -3.28
CA ARG A 54 -17.58 -1.61 -2.76
C ARG A 54 -17.95 -0.27 -3.42
N HIS A 55 -16.98 0.42 -4.02
CA HIS A 55 -17.20 1.69 -4.69
C HIS A 55 -17.33 1.59 -6.22
N ARG A 56 -17.39 0.36 -6.78
CA ARG A 56 -17.58 0.11 -8.23
C ARG A 56 -19.03 0.14 -8.70
N ASP A 57 -19.99 0.37 -7.81
CA ASP A 57 -21.39 0.45 -8.22
C ASP A 57 -21.59 1.68 -9.13
N PRO A 58 -22.14 1.55 -10.35
CA PRO A 58 -22.18 2.63 -11.33
C PRO A 58 -22.96 3.87 -10.85
N LEU A 59 -23.98 3.68 -10.00
CA LEU A 59 -24.72 4.77 -9.34
C LEU A 59 -23.85 5.52 -8.31
N THR A 60 -22.92 4.80 -7.69
CA THR A 60 -21.99 5.34 -6.69
C THR A 60 -20.76 5.95 -7.36
N GLU A 61 -20.34 5.46 -8.53
CA GLU A 61 -19.16 5.94 -9.25
C GLU A 61 -19.34 7.38 -9.77
N GLU A 62 -20.53 7.75 -10.24
CA GLU A 62 -20.83 9.15 -10.61
C GLU A 62 -20.84 10.10 -9.40
N ALA A 63 -21.39 9.66 -8.27
CA ALA A 63 -21.37 10.44 -7.02
C ALA A 63 -19.94 10.57 -6.46
N PHE A 64 -19.15 9.49 -6.54
CA PHE A 64 -17.74 9.46 -6.18
C PHE A 64 -16.89 10.37 -7.08
N ASN A 65 -17.16 10.39 -8.38
CA ASN A 65 -16.40 11.20 -9.33
C ASN A 65 -16.66 12.71 -9.19
N LYS A 66 -17.80 13.09 -8.61
CA LYS A 66 -18.16 14.49 -8.34
C LYS A 66 -17.57 15.02 -7.03
N GLN A 67 -17.17 14.16 -6.09
CA GLN A 67 -16.50 14.57 -4.85
C GLN A 67 -14.98 14.38 -4.94
N GLU A 68 -14.25 15.50 -4.96
CA GLU A 68 -12.79 15.51 -5.04
C GLU A 68 -12.12 14.76 -3.87
N ASP A 69 -12.73 14.81 -2.68
CA ASP A 69 -12.27 14.13 -1.47
C ASP A 69 -12.31 12.61 -1.61
N LEU A 70 -13.41 12.08 -2.19
CA LEU A 70 -13.58 10.66 -2.48
C LEU A 70 -12.62 10.17 -3.57
N LYS A 71 -12.34 11.01 -4.59
CA LYS A 71 -11.29 10.75 -5.58
C LYS A 71 -9.91 10.66 -4.96
N LYS A 72 -9.58 11.58 -4.05
CA LYS A 72 -8.31 11.56 -3.30
C LYS A 72 -8.20 10.29 -2.44
N ALA A 73 -9.26 9.91 -1.75
CA ALA A 73 -9.31 8.68 -0.96
C ALA A 73 -9.12 7.42 -1.84
N ARG A 74 -9.82 7.31 -2.98
CA ARG A 74 -9.67 6.19 -3.92
C ARG A 74 -8.25 6.11 -4.49
N ARG A 75 -7.66 7.25 -4.89
CA ARG A 75 -6.27 7.31 -5.36
C ARG A 75 -5.28 6.88 -4.29
N ARG A 76 -5.48 7.32 -3.04
CA ARG A 76 -4.66 6.89 -1.91
C ARG A 76 -4.75 5.39 -1.71
N MET A 77 -5.95 4.80 -1.71
CA MET A 77 -6.12 3.35 -1.57
C MET A 77 -5.49 2.57 -2.71
N LEU A 78 -5.57 3.06 -3.95
CA LEU A 78 -4.89 2.44 -5.11
C LEU A 78 -3.37 2.48 -4.96
N PHE A 79 -2.83 3.64 -4.57
CA PHE A 79 -1.40 3.77 -4.30
C PHE A 79 -0.92 2.84 -3.18
N GLU A 80 -1.69 2.74 -2.08
CA GLU A 80 -1.41 1.81 -0.98
C GLU A 80 -1.45 0.36 -1.47
N LEU A 81 -2.42 0.01 -2.32
CA LEU A 81 -2.56 -1.33 -2.90
C LEU A 81 -1.36 -1.70 -3.78
N GLU A 82 -1.00 -0.83 -4.72
CA GLU A 82 0.14 -1.03 -5.62
C GLU A 82 1.43 -1.21 -4.81
N THR A 83 1.67 -0.32 -3.84
CA THR A 83 2.84 -0.39 -2.95
C THR A 83 2.92 -1.73 -2.19
N CYS A 84 1.79 -2.18 -1.63
CA CYS A 84 1.74 -3.45 -0.91
C CYS A 84 2.00 -4.64 -1.83
N GLN A 85 1.46 -4.60 -3.07
CA GLN A 85 1.65 -5.66 -4.06
C GLN A 85 3.09 -5.76 -4.55
N ASP A 86 3.72 -4.63 -4.89
CA ASP A 86 5.12 -4.56 -5.28
C ASP A 86 6.03 -5.10 -4.17
N TYR A 87 5.81 -4.66 -2.93
CA TYR A 87 6.61 -5.11 -1.81
C TYR A 87 6.39 -6.59 -1.46
N LEU A 88 5.16 -7.10 -1.57
CA LEU A 88 4.88 -8.53 -1.42
C LEU A 88 5.59 -9.35 -2.50
N ALA A 89 5.62 -8.88 -3.75
CA ALA A 89 6.33 -9.54 -4.83
C ALA A 89 7.83 -9.60 -4.55
N GLN A 90 8.43 -8.49 -4.11
CA GLN A 90 9.83 -8.43 -3.69
C GLN A 90 10.12 -9.39 -2.52
N LEU A 91 9.28 -9.42 -1.50
CA LEU A 91 9.43 -10.36 -0.38
C LEU A 91 9.38 -11.82 -0.83
N LYS A 92 8.42 -12.17 -1.71
CA LYS A 92 8.29 -13.54 -2.25
C LYS A 92 9.51 -13.93 -3.10
N GLU A 93 10.04 -13.00 -3.89
CA GLU A 93 11.24 -13.22 -4.70
C GLU A 93 12.49 -13.42 -3.82
N GLN A 94 12.68 -12.55 -2.82
CA GLN A 94 13.79 -12.66 -1.87
C GLN A 94 13.72 -13.97 -1.08
N TYR A 95 12.53 -14.36 -0.62
CA TYR A 95 12.35 -15.61 0.13
C TYR A 95 12.65 -16.85 -0.71
N LYS A 96 12.24 -16.87 -1.99
CA LYS A 96 12.59 -17.93 -2.96
C LYS A 96 14.07 -17.99 -3.32
N THR A 97 14.83 -16.91 -3.10
CA THR A 97 16.26 -16.87 -3.39
C THR A 97 17.08 -17.39 -2.19
N ILE A 98 16.51 -17.34 -0.98
CA ILE A 98 17.15 -17.73 0.28
C ILE A 98 16.83 -19.20 0.66
N HIS A 99 15.78 -19.79 0.09
CA HIS A 99 15.35 -21.18 0.28
C HIS A 99 15.29 -21.92 -1.05
#